data_AF-A0A268EZ67-F1
#
_entry.id   AF-A0A268EZ67-F1
#
_cell.length_a   1.000
_cell.length_b   1.000
_cell.length_c   1.000
_cell.angle_alpha   90.00
_cell.angle_beta   90.00
_cell.angle_gamma   90.00
#
_symmetry.space_group_name_H-M   'P 1'
#
loop_
_entity.id
_entity.type
_entity.pdbx_description
1 polymer ?
#
loop_
_entity_poly.entity_id
_entity_poly.type
_entity_poly.pdbx_seq_one_letter_code
_entity_poly.pdbx_strand_id
1 'polypeptide(L)'
;MGFFRNQFANVVEWDEFRDDMIFWKWSNKEIKKGSKLVIRAGQDAVFVNNGKIEGIFKDEGVYNIDSEIIPFLSTLKGFKFGFNSGMRVEVLFVNTKEFTVRWGTQNPVLIPTPQLPGGMPIRANGTFNFKVSDYVTLIDKIAGIKNSYLVEDVKIRITSVLDQLLMKWISREGKDMFNLQANADDIARGIRDDLDMQVMDNGISITGFQVMSFNYPKEIQDMITKTASHEMIGNLQKYQQVSMTDGIASGKVQGGGAASDMAGMMMGMNLANEMMKNMNQNGGSSSSGSNTPQPPSGGAASGGGQKPNFCPNCGTKNEGANFCPNCGQKLG
;
A
#
# COMPACT_ATOMS: atom_id res chain seq x y z
N MET A 1 -37.86 16.13 -57.11
CA MET A 1 -36.57 15.47 -56.81
C MET A 1 -36.42 15.43 -55.30
N GLY A 2 -36.62 14.25 -54.70
CA GLY A 2 -36.76 14.06 -53.25
C GLY A 2 -35.43 14.20 -52.52
N PHE A 3 -35.48 14.96 -51.42
CA PHE A 3 -34.42 15.16 -50.44
C PHE A 3 -34.13 13.85 -49.67
N PHE A 4 -33.31 12.96 -50.24
CA PHE A 4 -32.66 11.89 -49.46
C PHE A 4 -31.41 12.46 -48.78
N ARG A 5 -31.62 13.27 -47.74
CA ARG A 5 -30.55 13.87 -46.94
C ARG A 5 -30.12 12.87 -45.85
N ASN A 6 -29.09 12.06 -46.13
CA ASN A 6 -28.18 11.42 -45.18
C ASN A 6 -28.71 11.00 -43.79
N GLN A 7 -29.76 10.18 -43.72
CA GLN A 7 -30.09 9.45 -42.49
C GLN A 7 -29.42 8.07 -42.49
N PHE A 8 -28.09 8.03 -42.49
CA PHE A 8 -27.38 6.78 -42.20
C PHE A 8 -27.75 6.30 -40.80
N ALA A 9 -28.13 5.03 -40.68
CA ALA A 9 -28.39 4.35 -39.41
C ALA A 9 -27.18 4.53 -38.46
N ASN A 10 -27.45 4.77 -37.19
CA ASN A 10 -26.39 4.87 -36.19
C ASN A 10 -26.10 3.49 -35.60
N VAL A 11 -24.83 3.22 -35.29
CA VAL A 11 -24.48 2.15 -34.35
C VAL A 11 -24.38 2.80 -32.98
N VAL A 12 -25.30 2.42 -32.09
CA VAL A 12 -25.34 2.85 -30.70
C VAL A 12 -24.50 1.84 -29.93
N GLU A 13 -23.24 2.18 -29.69
CA GLU A 13 -22.32 1.33 -28.95
C GLU A 13 -21.43 2.19 -28.06
N TRP A 14 -20.91 1.56 -26.99
CA TRP A 14 -19.85 2.13 -26.19
C TRP A 14 -18.57 1.31 -26.36
N ASP A 15 -17.62 1.87 -27.11
CA ASP A 15 -16.25 1.37 -27.15
C ASP A 15 -15.51 1.96 -25.94
N GLU A 16 -15.30 1.13 -24.90
CA GLU A 16 -14.72 1.56 -23.64
C GLU A 16 -13.24 1.92 -23.85
N PHE A 17 -12.98 3.21 -24.09
CA PHE A 17 -11.61 3.73 -24.29
C PHE A 17 -10.85 3.98 -22.98
N ARG A 18 -11.52 3.80 -21.83
CA ARG A 18 -10.99 4.03 -20.49
C ARG A 18 -11.62 3.07 -19.48
N ASP A 19 -10.77 2.37 -18.74
CA ASP A 19 -11.20 1.37 -17.75
C ASP A 19 -11.80 1.95 -16.46
N ASP A 20 -11.64 3.26 -16.23
CA ASP A 20 -12.09 3.96 -15.02
C ASP A 20 -13.49 4.56 -15.15
N MET A 21 -14.23 4.22 -16.20
CA MET A 21 -15.52 4.81 -16.49
C MET A 21 -16.66 3.90 -16.01
N ILE A 22 -17.51 4.46 -15.16
CA ILE A 22 -18.63 3.75 -14.53
C ILE A 22 -19.86 3.84 -15.42
N PHE A 23 -20.15 5.02 -15.94
CA PHE A 23 -21.17 5.19 -16.97
C PHE A 23 -20.74 6.22 -18.00
N TRP A 24 -21.32 6.08 -19.19
CA TRP A 24 -21.12 6.99 -20.32
C TRP A 24 -22.44 7.27 -21.04
N LYS A 25 -22.69 8.54 -21.32
CA LYS A 25 -23.81 9.00 -22.12
C LYS A 25 -23.43 9.03 -23.60
N TRP A 26 -24.19 8.29 -24.40
CA TRP A 26 -24.01 8.31 -25.84
C TRP A 26 -24.24 9.72 -26.40
N SER A 27 -23.34 10.16 -27.26
CA SER A 27 -23.18 11.58 -27.62
C SER A 27 -24.30 12.14 -28.50
N ASN A 28 -25.04 11.29 -29.19
CA ASN A 28 -26.08 11.72 -30.12
C ASN A 28 -27.45 11.83 -29.41
N LYS A 29 -28.18 12.90 -29.72
CA LYS A 29 -29.48 13.22 -29.11
C LYS A 29 -30.66 12.54 -29.80
N GLU A 30 -30.42 11.94 -30.97
CA GLU A 30 -31.46 11.30 -31.76
C GLU A 30 -30.97 9.97 -32.34
N ILE A 31 -31.73 8.91 -32.05
CA ILE A 31 -31.54 7.60 -32.65
C ILE A 31 -32.33 7.56 -33.95
N LYS A 32 -31.62 7.39 -35.07
CA LYS A 32 -32.22 7.30 -36.40
C LYS A 32 -32.87 5.94 -36.62
N LYS A 33 -33.84 5.88 -37.51
CA LYS A 33 -34.46 4.61 -37.95
C LYS A 33 -33.42 3.67 -38.55
N GLY A 34 -33.54 2.37 -38.30
CA GLY A 34 -32.60 1.34 -38.73
C GLY A 34 -31.29 1.28 -37.92
N SER A 35 -31.18 2.05 -36.84
CA SER A 35 -30.04 1.98 -35.93
C SER A 35 -29.99 0.65 -35.18
N LYS A 36 -28.80 0.26 -34.74
CA LYS A 36 -28.57 -0.94 -33.92
C LYS A 36 -27.94 -0.54 -32.59
N LEU A 37 -28.39 -1.17 -31.51
CA LEU A 37 -27.73 -1.11 -30.21
C LEU A 37 -26.81 -2.32 -30.08
N VAL A 38 -25.57 -2.10 -29.67
CA VAL A 38 -24.61 -3.16 -29.36
C VAL A 38 -24.27 -3.09 -27.88
N ILE A 39 -24.58 -4.16 -27.17
CA ILE A 39 -24.26 -4.33 -25.75
C ILE A 39 -23.17 -5.40 -25.64
N ARG A 40 -22.03 -5.04 -25.05
CA ARG A 40 -20.92 -5.96 -24.81
C ARG A 40 -21.03 -6.57 -23.41
N ALA A 41 -20.25 -7.62 -23.17
CA ALA A 41 -20.14 -8.24 -21.86
C ALA A 41 -19.74 -7.24 -20.76
N GLY A 42 -20.42 -7.32 -19.62
CA GLY A 42 -20.21 -6.40 -18.50
C GLY A 42 -20.75 -4.98 -18.72
N GLN A 43 -21.61 -4.77 -19.71
CA GLN A 43 -22.25 -3.48 -19.96
C GLN A 43 -23.77 -3.63 -19.97
N ASP A 44 -24.45 -2.66 -19.39
CA ASP A 44 -25.90 -2.50 -19.49
C ASP A 44 -26.22 -1.21 -20.24
N ALA A 45 -27.33 -1.20 -21.00
CA ALA A 45 -27.81 0.00 -21.70
C ALA A 45 -29.13 0.48 -21.09
N VAL A 46 -29.17 1.75 -20.68
CA VAL A 46 -30.31 2.42 -20.07
C VAL A 46 -30.84 3.49 -21.02
N PHE A 47 -32.12 3.37 -21.37
CA PHE A 47 -32.83 4.34 -22.20
C PHE A 47 -33.52 5.36 -21.30
N VAL A 48 -33.18 6.63 -21.49
CA VAL A 48 -33.72 7.75 -20.72
C VAL A 48 -34.42 8.73 -21.66
N ASN A 49 -35.62 9.14 -21.29
CA ASN A 49 -36.42 10.11 -22.02
C ASN A 49 -36.93 11.19 -21.06
N ASN A 50 -36.66 12.45 -21.36
CA ASN A 50 -37.08 13.60 -20.54
C ASN A 50 -36.77 13.41 -19.03
N GLY A 51 -35.63 12.79 -18.71
CA GLY A 51 -35.21 12.53 -17.33
C GLY A 51 -35.88 11.34 -16.66
N LYS A 52 -36.66 10.53 -17.38
CA LYS A 52 -37.25 9.27 -16.88
C LYS A 52 -36.61 8.08 -17.57
N ILE A 53 -36.34 7.03 -16.81
CA ILE A 53 -35.86 5.75 -17.33
C ILE A 53 -37.04 5.02 -17.97
N GLU A 54 -36.94 4.75 -19.27
CA GLU A 54 -37.99 4.10 -20.07
C GLU A 54 -37.74 2.60 -20.24
N GLY A 55 -36.47 2.17 -20.19
CA GLY A 55 -36.11 0.76 -20.36
C GLY A 55 -34.64 0.49 -20.10
N ILE A 56 -34.35 -0.74 -19.69
CA ILE A 56 -32.99 -1.20 -19.40
C ILE A 56 -32.77 -2.54 -20.10
N PHE A 57 -31.67 -2.63 -20.83
CA PHE A 57 -31.23 -3.82 -21.54
C PHE A 57 -29.95 -4.34 -20.89
N LYS A 58 -30.01 -5.57 -20.38
CA LYS A 58 -28.94 -6.24 -19.61
C LYS A 58 -28.26 -7.36 -20.39
N ASP A 59 -28.98 -7.90 -21.37
CA ASP A 59 -28.50 -9.03 -22.13
C ASP A 59 -27.51 -8.55 -23.19
N GLU A 60 -26.41 -9.29 -23.34
CA GLU A 60 -25.37 -9.00 -24.32
C GLU A 60 -25.88 -9.30 -25.73
N GLY A 61 -25.50 -8.46 -26.70
CA GLY A 61 -25.83 -8.73 -28.09
C GLY A 61 -26.10 -7.49 -28.93
N VAL A 62 -26.70 -7.73 -30.09
CA VAL A 62 -27.04 -6.69 -31.07
C VAL A 62 -28.55 -6.62 -31.18
N TYR A 63 -29.12 -5.49 -30.79
CA TYR A 63 -30.55 -5.23 -30.84
C TYR A 63 -30.88 -4.26 -31.96
N ASN A 64 -31.89 -4.58 -32.76
CA ASN A 64 -32.43 -3.66 -33.74
C ASN A 64 -33.36 -2.67 -33.03
N ILE A 65 -33.08 -1.37 -33.17
CA ILE A 65 -33.85 -0.34 -32.47
C ILE A 65 -35.33 -0.39 -32.87
N ASP A 66 -35.62 -0.60 -34.15
CA ASP A 66 -36.98 -0.52 -34.67
C ASP A 66 -37.87 -1.72 -34.31
N SER A 67 -37.32 -2.94 -34.37
CA SER A 67 -38.11 -4.16 -34.20
C SER A 67 -38.09 -4.71 -32.78
N GLU A 68 -37.09 -4.37 -31.97
CA GLU A 68 -36.92 -4.94 -30.63
C GLU A 68 -37.08 -3.87 -29.55
N ILE A 69 -36.40 -2.72 -29.70
CA ILE A 69 -36.35 -1.69 -28.65
C ILE A 69 -37.60 -0.81 -28.65
N ILE A 70 -38.03 -0.30 -29.81
CA ILE A 70 -39.24 0.54 -29.92
C ILE A 70 -40.49 -0.16 -29.36
N PRO A 71 -40.81 -1.41 -29.73
CA PRO A 71 -41.97 -2.11 -29.19
C PRO A 71 -41.87 -2.31 -27.68
N PHE A 72 -40.68 -2.65 -27.17
CA PHE A 72 -40.43 -2.81 -25.73
C PHE A 72 -40.71 -1.51 -24.96
N LEU A 73 -40.10 -0.40 -25.37
CA LEU A 73 -40.29 0.91 -24.74
C LEU A 73 -41.75 1.39 -24.84
N SER A 74 -42.43 1.11 -25.96
CA SER A 74 -43.85 1.47 -26.14
C SER A 74 -44.79 0.69 -25.19
N THR A 75 -44.40 -0.52 -24.78
CA THR A 75 -45.19 -1.40 -23.92
C THR A 75 -45.12 -1.00 -22.44
N LEU A 76 -44.03 -0.36 -22.01
CA LEU A 76 -43.77 0.05 -20.62
C LEU A 76 -44.59 1.26 -20.11
N LYS A 77 -45.54 1.76 -20.93
CA LYS A 77 -46.50 2.87 -20.74
C LYS A 77 -46.04 4.24 -21.27
N GLY A 78 -46.70 4.70 -22.34
CA GLY A 78 -46.89 6.12 -22.64
C GLY A 78 -46.02 6.71 -23.75
N PHE A 79 -45.01 6.00 -24.23
CA PHE A 79 -44.17 6.49 -25.32
C PHE A 79 -44.84 6.25 -26.68
N LYS A 80 -45.38 7.30 -27.30
CA LYS A 80 -45.86 7.26 -28.69
C LYS A 80 -44.74 7.70 -29.62
N PHE A 81 -44.09 6.73 -30.26
CA PHE A 81 -43.15 7.02 -31.34
C PHE A 81 -43.90 7.58 -32.55
N GLY A 82 -43.53 8.80 -32.97
CA GLY A 82 -43.90 9.28 -34.29
C GLY A 82 -43.16 8.46 -35.34
N PHE A 83 -43.84 7.50 -35.98
CA PHE A 83 -43.30 6.51 -36.92
C PHE A 83 -42.46 7.05 -38.11
N ASN A 84 -42.35 8.38 -38.24
CA ASN A 84 -41.69 9.09 -39.35
C ASN A 84 -40.54 10.03 -38.93
N SER A 85 -40.15 10.09 -37.67
CA SER A 85 -39.06 10.96 -37.17
C SER A 85 -38.18 10.21 -36.17
N GLY A 86 -36.88 10.49 -36.13
CA GLY A 86 -35.95 9.79 -35.23
C GLY A 86 -36.31 9.99 -33.77
N MET A 87 -35.90 9.03 -32.96
CA MET A 87 -36.24 8.93 -31.56
C MET A 87 -35.32 9.84 -30.74
N ARG A 88 -35.88 10.85 -30.06
CA ARG A 88 -35.16 11.65 -29.07
C ARG A 88 -35.16 10.94 -27.72
N VAL A 89 -34.24 9.99 -27.56
CA VAL A 89 -33.93 9.37 -26.28
C VAL A 89 -32.43 9.43 -26.06
N GLU A 90 -32.06 9.48 -24.80
CA GLU A 90 -30.68 9.39 -24.36
C GLU A 90 -30.38 7.92 -24.04
N VAL A 91 -29.20 7.46 -24.45
CA VAL A 91 -28.71 6.11 -24.11
C VAL A 91 -27.52 6.27 -23.18
N LEU A 92 -27.63 5.69 -21.99
CA LEU A 92 -26.55 5.60 -21.02
C LEU A 92 -26.05 4.17 -21.02
N PHE A 93 -24.75 3.98 -21.20
CA PHE A 93 -24.11 2.71 -20.95
C PHE A 93 -23.53 2.70 -19.54
N VAL A 94 -23.73 1.62 -18.81
CA VAL A 94 -23.23 1.42 -17.45
C VAL A 94 -22.35 0.20 -17.42
N ASN A 95 -21.19 0.31 -16.78
CA ASN A 95 -20.32 -0.84 -16.55
C ASN A 95 -20.76 -1.60 -15.30
N THR A 96 -21.03 -2.89 -15.45
CA THR A 96 -21.44 -3.78 -14.35
C THR A 96 -20.25 -4.54 -13.75
N LYS A 97 -19.04 -4.32 -14.28
CA LYS A 97 -17.80 -4.90 -13.75
C LYS A 97 -17.48 -4.38 -12.34
N GLU A 98 -16.63 -5.12 -11.67
CA GLU A 98 -16.05 -4.72 -10.39
C GLU A 98 -14.82 -3.84 -10.62
N PHE A 99 -14.73 -2.74 -9.88
CA PHE A 99 -13.64 -1.79 -9.94
C PHE A 99 -12.78 -1.91 -8.69
N THR A 100 -11.47 -2.04 -8.86
CA THR A 100 -10.49 -2.03 -7.76
C THR A 100 -9.81 -0.68 -7.68
N VAL A 101 -9.86 -0.05 -6.51
CA VAL A 101 -9.36 1.30 -6.27
C VAL A 101 -8.38 1.31 -5.12
N ARG A 102 -7.24 1.97 -5.30
CA ARG A 102 -6.28 2.22 -4.22
C ARG A 102 -6.75 3.40 -3.37
N TRP A 103 -6.67 3.25 -2.06
CA TRP A 103 -6.98 4.30 -1.10
C TRP A 103 -5.81 4.53 -0.14
N GLY A 104 -5.79 5.71 0.46
CA GLY A 104 -4.86 6.09 1.51
C GLY A 104 -5.41 7.27 2.29
N THR A 105 -5.14 7.29 3.60
CA THR A 105 -5.48 8.41 4.47
C THR A 105 -4.75 9.67 4.02
N GLN A 106 -5.48 10.76 3.76
CA GLN A 106 -4.86 12.04 3.36
C GLN A 106 -4.09 12.67 4.53
N ASN A 107 -4.71 12.65 5.71
CA ASN A 107 -4.11 13.12 6.96
C ASN A 107 -3.94 11.93 7.92
N PRO A 108 -2.96 11.98 8.86
CA PRO A 108 -2.90 10.99 9.93
C PRO A 108 -4.20 10.97 10.73
N VAL A 109 -4.74 9.78 10.96
CA VAL A 109 -5.89 9.58 11.84
C VAL A 109 -5.37 9.46 13.26
N LEU A 110 -5.82 10.33 14.16
CA LEU A 110 -5.42 10.31 15.57
C LEU A 110 -6.26 9.27 16.32
N ILE A 111 -5.67 8.10 16.58
CA ILE A 111 -6.35 7.02 17.28
C ILE A 111 -6.12 7.17 18.79
N PRO A 112 -7.17 7.28 19.61
CA PRO A 112 -7.02 7.39 21.06
C PRO A 112 -6.27 6.17 21.62
N THR A 113 -5.28 6.40 22.48
CA THR A 113 -4.59 5.32 23.21
C THR A 113 -4.43 5.71 24.68
N PRO A 114 -4.45 4.76 25.62
CA PRO A 114 -4.25 5.06 27.04
C PRO A 114 -2.90 5.75 27.33
N GLN A 115 -1.89 5.51 26.50
CA GLN A 115 -0.52 5.98 26.69
C GLN A 115 -0.27 7.36 26.04
N LEU A 116 -1.10 7.77 25.07
CA LEU A 116 -0.95 9.03 24.34
C LEU A 116 -2.27 9.83 24.40
N PRO A 117 -2.37 10.85 25.28
CA PRO A 117 -3.57 11.67 25.44
C PRO A 117 -4.01 12.40 24.16
N GLY A 118 -3.06 12.71 23.26
CA GLY A 118 -3.33 13.33 21.96
C GLY A 118 -3.71 12.35 20.84
N GLY A 119 -3.78 11.06 21.14
CA GLY A 119 -3.94 9.99 20.16
C GLY A 119 -2.65 9.67 19.40
N MET A 120 -2.52 8.42 18.96
CA MET A 120 -1.45 7.97 18.09
C MET A 120 -1.79 8.35 16.64
N PRO A 121 -0.98 9.17 15.95
CA PRO A 121 -1.20 9.47 14.54
C PRO A 121 -0.86 8.25 13.69
N ILE A 122 -1.86 7.66 13.05
CA ILE A 122 -1.69 6.49 12.18
C ILE A 122 -2.10 6.88 10.77
N ARG A 123 -1.27 6.55 9.78
CA ARG A 123 -1.66 6.55 8.37
C ARG A 123 -1.92 5.13 7.93
N ALA A 124 -2.87 4.94 7.03
CA ALA A 124 -3.19 3.65 6.46
C ALA A 124 -3.42 3.76 4.96
N ASN A 125 -3.15 2.67 4.25
CA ASN A 125 -3.45 2.56 2.83
C ASN A 125 -3.93 1.16 2.48
N GLY A 126 -4.53 1.03 1.31
CA GLY A 126 -4.98 -0.26 0.81
C GLY A 126 -5.74 -0.18 -0.49
N THR A 127 -6.63 -1.15 -0.69
CA THR A 127 -7.52 -1.22 -1.83
C THR A 127 -8.96 -1.45 -1.36
N PHE A 128 -9.92 -0.94 -2.12
CA PHE A 128 -11.31 -1.32 -1.99
C PHE A 128 -11.83 -1.70 -3.36
N ASN A 129 -12.80 -2.61 -3.36
CA ASN A 129 -13.48 -3.04 -4.55
C ASN A 129 -14.93 -2.63 -4.46
N PHE A 130 -15.47 -2.13 -5.57
CA PHE A 130 -16.88 -1.78 -5.65
C PHE A 130 -17.46 -2.14 -7.01
N LYS A 131 -18.78 -2.29 -7.05
CA LYS A 131 -19.54 -2.42 -8.30
C LYS A 131 -20.80 -1.57 -8.22
N VAL A 132 -21.37 -1.26 -9.38
CA VAL A 132 -22.70 -0.63 -9.45
C VAL A 132 -23.75 -1.71 -9.23
N SER A 133 -24.48 -1.62 -8.13
CA SER A 133 -25.54 -2.58 -7.78
C SER A 133 -26.92 -2.11 -8.25
N ASP A 134 -27.17 -0.81 -8.18
CA ASP A 134 -28.41 -0.18 -8.65
C ASP A 134 -28.08 1.09 -9.42
N TYR A 135 -27.94 0.95 -10.74
CA TYR A 135 -27.64 2.07 -11.61
C TYR A 135 -28.82 3.04 -11.77
N VAL A 136 -30.06 2.65 -11.46
CA VAL A 136 -31.19 3.59 -11.45
C VAL A 136 -31.00 4.60 -10.32
N THR A 137 -30.76 4.08 -9.11
CA THR A 137 -30.46 4.92 -7.94
C THR A 137 -29.18 5.73 -8.14
N LEU A 138 -28.14 5.13 -8.73
CA LEU A 138 -26.91 5.85 -9.09
C LEU A 138 -27.20 7.01 -10.05
N ILE A 139 -28.00 6.76 -11.10
CA ILE A 139 -28.31 7.78 -12.10
C ILE A 139 -29.12 8.93 -11.49
N ASP A 140 -30.14 8.60 -10.69
CA ASP A 140 -31.02 9.59 -10.07
C ASP A 140 -30.31 10.42 -9.00
N LYS A 141 -29.47 9.80 -8.15
CA LYS A 141 -28.82 10.48 -7.02
C LYS A 141 -27.47 11.12 -7.36
N ILE A 142 -26.69 10.51 -8.24
CA ILE A 142 -25.30 10.89 -8.51
C ILE A 142 -25.10 11.42 -9.92
N ALA A 143 -25.68 10.74 -10.92
CA ALA A 143 -25.31 11.02 -12.31
C ALA A 143 -25.83 12.35 -12.84
N GLY A 144 -26.97 12.85 -12.34
CA GLY A 144 -27.58 14.15 -12.69
C GLY A 144 -27.01 14.83 -13.95
N ILE A 145 -27.51 14.47 -15.14
CA ILE A 145 -27.15 15.00 -16.49
C ILE A 145 -25.62 15.14 -16.74
N LYS A 146 -24.74 14.41 -16.04
CA LYS A 146 -23.33 14.32 -16.43
C LYS A 146 -23.20 13.41 -17.65
N ASN A 147 -22.24 13.73 -18.52
CA ASN A 147 -21.97 12.90 -19.70
C ASN A 147 -21.21 11.60 -19.36
N SER A 148 -20.50 11.59 -18.24
CA SER A 148 -19.76 10.43 -17.76
C SER A 148 -19.54 10.53 -16.25
N TYR A 149 -19.27 9.39 -15.62
CA TYR A 149 -18.89 9.31 -14.22
C TYR A 149 -17.76 8.31 -14.05
N LEU A 150 -16.75 8.70 -13.27
CA LEU A 150 -15.50 7.99 -13.18
C LEU A 150 -15.30 7.38 -11.80
N VAL A 151 -14.42 6.39 -11.72
CA VAL A 151 -13.94 5.78 -10.48
C VAL A 151 -13.40 6.83 -9.50
N GLU A 152 -12.75 7.89 -9.97
CA GLU A 152 -12.21 8.94 -9.09
C GLU A 152 -13.32 9.71 -8.36
N ASP A 153 -14.49 9.91 -9.00
CA ASP A 153 -15.63 10.56 -8.34
C ASP A 153 -16.15 9.72 -7.15
N VAL A 154 -16.18 8.40 -7.32
CA VAL A 154 -16.56 7.46 -6.25
C VAL A 154 -15.50 7.45 -5.14
N LYS A 155 -14.23 7.42 -5.52
CA LYS A 155 -13.11 7.40 -4.59
C LYS A 155 -13.11 8.62 -3.67
N ILE A 156 -13.33 9.83 -4.20
CA ILE A 156 -13.43 11.05 -3.39
C ILE A 156 -14.50 10.88 -2.31
N ARG A 157 -15.67 10.36 -2.67
CA ARG A 157 -16.79 10.14 -1.75
C ARG A 157 -16.50 9.08 -0.69
N ILE A 158 -15.81 8.00 -1.06
CA ILE A 158 -15.42 6.95 -0.12
C ILE A 158 -14.34 7.45 0.83
N THR A 159 -13.33 8.15 0.32
CA THR A 159 -12.22 8.65 1.15
C THR A 159 -12.66 9.69 2.18
N SER A 160 -13.74 10.44 1.93
CA SER A 160 -14.23 11.46 2.88
C SER A 160 -14.85 10.88 4.16
N VAL A 161 -15.36 9.65 4.10
CA VAL A 161 -15.92 8.94 5.28
C VAL A 161 -14.93 7.94 5.89
N LEU A 162 -13.86 7.62 5.16
CA LEU A 162 -12.93 6.56 5.52
C LEU A 162 -12.18 6.84 6.83
N ASP A 163 -11.78 8.09 7.08
CA ASP A 163 -11.05 8.47 8.29
C ASP A 163 -11.87 8.17 9.57
N GLN A 164 -13.19 8.38 9.52
CA GLN A 164 -14.09 8.07 10.64
C GLN A 164 -14.24 6.56 10.84
N LEU A 165 -14.33 5.79 9.75
CA LEU A 165 -14.42 4.33 9.80
C LEU A 165 -13.13 3.71 10.33
N LEU A 166 -11.97 4.20 9.89
CA LEU A 166 -10.67 3.79 10.41
C LEU A 166 -10.58 4.07 11.92
N MET A 167 -10.96 5.26 12.37
CA MET A 167 -10.96 5.59 13.79
C MET A 167 -11.84 4.64 14.62
N LYS A 168 -13.06 4.36 14.14
CA LYS A 168 -14.00 3.44 14.78
C LYS A 168 -13.44 2.02 14.86
N TRP A 169 -12.98 1.45 13.75
CA TRP A 169 -12.61 0.04 13.67
C TRP A 169 -11.22 -0.26 14.22
N ILE A 170 -10.25 0.66 14.08
CA ILE A 170 -8.95 0.52 14.74
C ILE A 170 -9.12 0.58 16.27
N SER A 171 -9.96 1.49 16.79
CA SER A 171 -10.18 1.57 18.24
C SER A 171 -10.91 0.33 18.79
N ARG A 172 -11.76 -0.30 17.97
CA ARG A 172 -12.56 -1.47 18.36
C ARG A 172 -11.79 -2.79 18.24
N GLU A 173 -11.14 -3.03 17.11
CA GLU A 173 -10.52 -4.31 16.76
C GLU A 173 -8.99 -4.27 16.78
N GLY A 174 -8.39 -3.07 16.85
CA GLY A 174 -6.93 -2.90 16.84
C GLY A 174 -6.21 -3.61 17.96
N LYS A 175 -6.85 -3.76 19.14
CA LYS A 175 -6.35 -4.42 20.37
C LYS A 175 -4.96 -3.95 20.79
N ASP A 176 -3.92 -4.41 20.09
CA ASP A 176 -2.56 -3.91 20.17
C ASP A 176 -2.31 -2.84 19.09
N MET A 177 -2.26 -1.58 19.53
CA MET A 177 -2.02 -0.44 18.65
C MET A 177 -0.63 -0.46 17.99
N PHE A 178 0.33 -1.22 18.53
CA PHE A 178 1.67 -1.34 17.95
C PHE A 178 1.77 -2.47 16.92
N ASN A 179 0.73 -3.33 16.83
CA ASN A 179 0.64 -4.42 15.86
C ASN A 179 -0.73 -4.49 15.19
N LEU A 180 -1.20 -3.36 14.64
CA LEU A 180 -2.47 -3.30 13.91
C LEU A 180 -2.52 -4.25 12.72
N GLN A 181 -1.37 -4.61 12.16
CA GLN A 181 -1.29 -5.55 11.04
C GLN A 181 -1.86 -6.93 11.40
N ALA A 182 -1.74 -7.36 12.66
CA ALA A 182 -2.29 -8.65 13.12
C ALA A 182 -3.82 -8.70 13.10
N ASN A 183 -4.49 -7.55 13.26
CA ASN A 183 -5.96 -7.45 13.23
C ASN A 183 -6.45 -6.74 11.96
N ALA A 184 -5.60 -6.60 10.94
CA ALA A 184 -5.92 -5.85 9.71
C ALA A 184 -7.16 -6.41 9.00
N ASP A 185 -7.33 -7.74 9.00
CA ASP A 185 -8.47 -8.41 8.35
C ASP A 185 -9.80 -8.09 9.05
N ASP A 186 -9.82 -8.09 10.39
CA ASP A 186 -11.03 -7.77 11.16
C ASP A 186 -11.40 -6.29 11.06
N ILE A 187 -10.39 -5.41 11.10
CA ILE A 187 -10.56 -3.97 10.84
C ILE A 187 -11.11 -3.76 9.43
N ALA A 188 -10.53 -4.41 8.42
CA ALA A 188 -10.94 -4.28 7.03
C ALA A 188 -12.36 -4.78 6.79
N ARG A 189 -12.75 -5.92 7.38
CA ARG A 189 -14.12 -6.46 7.30
C ARG A 189 -15.13 -5.50 7.90
N GLY A 190 -14.84 -4.97 9.09
CA GLY A 190 -15.73 -4.00 9.73
C GLY A 190 -15.89 -2.72 8.92
N ILE A 191 -14.80 -2.18 8.38
CA ILE A 191 -14.84 -1.01 7.50
C ILE A 191 -15.64 -1.30 6.23
N ARG A 192 -15.46 -2.48 5.62
CA ARG A 192 -16.22 -2.90 4.43
C ARG A 192 -17.71 -2.82 4.69
N ASP A 193 -18.18 -3.46 5.75
CA ASP A 193 -19.62 -3.60 6.02
C ASP A 193 -20.26 -2.25 6.33
N ASP A 194 -19.60 -1.41 7.14
CA ASP A 194 -20.08 -0.05 7.42
C ASP A 194 -20.04 0.86 6.19
N LEU A 195 -18.99 0.74 5.36
CA LEU A 195 -18.85 1.53 4.14
C LEU A 195 -19.92 1.13 3.12
N ASP A 196 -20.15 -0.17 2.93
CA ASP A 196 -21.19 -0.69 2.05
C ASP A 196 -22.56 -0.14 2.44
N MET A 197 -22.92 -0.19 3.74
CA MET A 197 -24.16 0.40 4.24
C MET A 197 -24.30 1.90 3.93
N GLN A 198 -23.21 2.68 4.00
CA GLN A 198 -23.25 4.11 3.69
C GLN A 198 -23.40 4.42 2.21
N VAL A 199 -22.86 3.56 1.34
CA VAL A 199 -22.86 3.82 -0.12
C VAL A 199 -23.97 3.10 -0.87
N MET A 200 -24.60 2.07 -0.28
CA MET A 200 -25.68 1.27 -0.87
C MET A 200 -26.85 2.14 -1.32
N ASP A 201 -27.21 3.14 -0.51
CA ASP A 201 -28.27 4.11 -0.85
C ASP A 201 -27.96 4.91 -2.11
N ASN A 202 -26.72 4.93 -2.58
CA ASN A 202 -26.31 5.61 -3.80
C ASN A 202 -26.22 4.66 -5.01
N GLY A 203 -26.63 3.40 -4.88
CA GLY A 203 -26.57 2.41 -5.96
C GLY A 203 -25.18 1.80 -6.19
N ILE A 204 -24.27 1.96 -5.22
CA ILE A 204 -22.92 1.39 -5.22
C ILE A 204 -22.85 0.34 -4.12
N SER A 205 -22.20 -0.80 -4.38
CA SER A 205 -21.89 -1.79 -3.35
C SER A 205 -20.39 -2.03 -3.26
N ILE A 206 -19.89 -2.11 -2.04
CA ILE A 206 -18.50 -2.43 -1.70
C ILE A 206 -18.38 -3.94 -1.55
N THR A 207 -17.75 -4.59 -2.52
CA THR A 207 -17.54 -6.04 -2.55
C THR A 207 -16.34 -6.46 -1.71
N GLY A 208 -15.35 -5.58 -1.56
CA GLY A 208 -14.12 -5.87 -0.83
C GLY A 208 -13.46 -4.63 -0.26
N PHE A 209 -12.79 -4.78 0.88
CA PHE A 209 -11.95 -3.75 1.47
C PHE A 209 -10.73 -4.44 2.07
N GLN A 210 -9.54 -3.90 1.80
CA GLN A 210 -8.28 -4.43 2.27
C GLN A 210 -7.41 -3.29 2.79
N VAL A 211 -6.76 -3.52 3.93
CA VAL A 211 -5.70 -2.66 4.45
C VAL A 211 -4.36 -3.31 4.13
N MET A 212 -3.53 -2.61 3.35
CA MET A 212 -2.22 -3.13 2.94
C MET A 212 -1.14 -2.81 3.97
N SER A 213 -1.15 -1.61 4.53
CA SER A 213 -0.20 -1.25 5.58
C SER A 213 -0.73 -0.16 6.51
N PHE A 214 -0.24 -0.21 7.75
CA PHE A 214 -0.33 0.87 8.73
C PHE A 214 1.05 1.50 8.91
N ASN A 215 1.12 2.82 8.81
CA ASN A 215 2.33 3.60 9.01
C ASN A 215 2.21 4.40 10.31
N TYR A 216 3.13 4.12 11.23
CA TYR A 216 3.26 4.83 12.50
C TYR A 216 4.23 6.02 12.38
N PRO A 217 4.23 6.98 13.31
CA PRO A 217 5.25 8.01 13.39
C PRO A 217 6.62 7.39 13.69
N LYS A 218 7.70 8.06 13.27
CA LYS A 218 9.06 7.51 13.38
C LYS A 218 9.44 7.21 14.82
N GLU A 219 9.04 8.07 15.74
CA GLU A 219 9.29 7.96 17.17
C GLU A 219 8.70 6.66 17.74
N ILE A 220 7.50 6.29 17.26
CA ILE A 220 6.82 5.06 17.66
C ILE A 220 7.49 3.85 16.98
N GLN A 221 7.84 3.94 15.70
CA GLN A 221 8.54 2.87 14.99
C GLN A 221 9.90 2.54 15.64
N ASP A 222 10.66 3.56 16.05
CA ASP A 222 11.94 3.40 16.72
C ASP A 222 11.76 2.70 18.08
N MET A 223 10.69 3.05 18.81
CA MET A 223 10.34 2.39 20.07
C MET A 223 9.89 0.94 19.87
N ILE A 224 9.06 0.64 18.87
CA ILE A 224 8.66 -0.73 18.51
C ILE A 224 9.91 -1.54 18.17
N THR A 225 10.80 -1.02 17.32
CA THR A 225 12.03 -1.69 16.90
C THR A 225 12.95 -1.96 18.09
N LYS A 226 13.08 -0.98 19.00
CA LYS A 226 13.87 -1.12 20.22
C LYS A 226 13.28 -2.18 21.15
N THR A 227 11.98 -2.17 21.42
CA THR A 227 11.34 -3.19 22.25
C THR A 227 11.41 -4.58 21.63
N ALA A 228 11.18 -4.71 20.32
CA ALA A 228 11.35 -5.97 19.61
C ALA A 228 12.78 -6.50 19.73
N SER A 229 13.79 -5.61 19.66
CA SER A 229 15.18 -5.98 19.92
C SER A 229 15.40 -6.47 21.36
N HIS A 230 14.68 -5.90 22.34
CA HIS A 230 14.77 -6.32 23.75
C HIS A 230 14.16 -7.70 23.96
N GLU A 231 13.00 -7.96 23.36
CA GLU A 231 12.33 -9.27 23.43
C GLU A 231 13.12 -10.35 22.72
N MET A 232 13.68 -10.07 21.54
CA MET A 232 14.56 -11.01 20.83
C MET A 232 15.83 -11.34 21.59
N ILE A 233 16.38 -10.39 22.34
CA ILE A 233 17.60 -10.61 23.13
C ILE A 233 17.32 -11.40 24.41
N GLY A 234 16.06 -11.50 24.85
CA GLY A 234 15.55 -12.38 25.93
C GLY A 234 16.16 -12.17 27.32
N ASN A 235 17.22 -11.37 27.43
CA ASN A 235 18.05 -11.25 28.61
C ASN A 235 18.47 -9.77 28.75
N LEU A 236 17.76 -9.06 29.64
CA LEU A 236 17.98 -7.64 29.95
C LEU A 236 19.45 -7.31 30.28
N GLN A 237 20.17 -8.26 30.88
CA GLN A 237 21.58 -8.13 31.22
C GLN A 237 22.48 -8.08 29.98
N LYS A 238 22.16 -8.90 28.97
CA LYS A 238 22.85 -8.91 27.68
C LYS A 238 22.54 -7.64 26.88
N TYR A 239 21.32 -7.08 27.01
CA TYR A 239 21.01 -5.79 26.39
C TYR A 239 21.75 -4.63 27.04
N GLN A 240 21.88 -4.57 28.37
CA GLN A 240 22.70 -3.53 29.02
C GLN A 240 24.14 -3.60 28.54
N GLN A 241 24.69 -4.80 28.42
CA GLN A 241 26.03 -5.00 27.88
C GLN A 241 26.11 -4.57 26.41
N VAL A 242 25.17 -5.01 25.55
CA VAL A 242 25.12 -4.68 24.12
C VAL A 242 24.90 -3.19 23.87
N SER A 243 23.96 -2.55 24.56
CA SER A 243 23.67 -1.11 24.43
C SER A 243 24.77 -0.22 25.01
N MET A 244 25.47 -0.66 26.07
CA MET A 244 26.69 0.00 26.52
C MET A 244 27.81 -0.16 25.47
N THR A 245 28.03 -1.37 24.93
CA THR A 245 29.05 -1.56 23.89
C THR A 245 28.72 -0.82 22.60
N ASP A 246 27.45 -0.78 22.16
CA ASP A 246 27.04 0.00 20.99
C ASP A 246 27.11 1.50 21.28
N GLY A 247 26.80 1.96 22.49
CA GLY A 247 26.97 3.34 22.90
C GLY A 247 28.44 3.79 22.89
N ILE A 248 29.34 2.91 23.32
CA ILE A 248 30.79 3.11 23.30
C ILE A 248 31.33 3.02 21.86
N ALA A 249 30.89 2.04 21.07
CA ALA A 249 31.36 1.81 19.69
C ALA A 249 30.82 2.84 18.69
N SER A 250 29.60 3.35 18.89
CA SER A 250 29.02 4.41 18.06
C SER A 250 29.51 5.82 18.44
N GLY A 251 30.35 5.94 19.47
CA GLY A 251 30.87 7.23 19.96
C GLY A 251 29.81 8.16 20.56
N LYS A 252 28.56 7.71 20.72
CA LYS A 252 27.45 8.49 21.29
C LYS A 252 27.50 8.61 22.81
N VAL A 253 28.33 7.81 23.50
CA VAL A 253 28.73 8.10 24.89
C VAL A 253 29.82 9.17 24.85
N GLN A 254 29.43 10.38 24.47
CA GLN A 254 30.26 11.57 24.63
C GLN A 254 30.03 12.14 26.03
N GLY A 255 30.38 11.33 27.03
CA GLY A 255 30.34 11.73 28.44
C GLY A 255 31.59 12.54 28.78
N GLY A 256 31.63 13.80 28.37
CA GLY A 256 32.67 14.75 28.76
C GLY A 256 32.51 15.22 30.21
N GLY A 257 32.72 14.31 31.17
CA GLY A 257 32.66 14.62 32.59
C GLY A 257 33.27 13.51 33.43
N ALA A 258 33.92 13.87 34.53
CA ALA A 258 34.77 13.04 35.41
C ALA A 258 34.18 11.68 35.87
N ALA A 259 32.89 11.42 35.67
CA ALA A 259 32.25 10.14 35.95
C ALA A 259 32.53 9.06 34.88
N SER A 260 32.75 9.43 33.61
CA SER A 260 33.07 8.49 32.53
C SER A 260 34.50 7.96 32.64
N ASP A 261 35.45 8.83 33.02
CA ASP A 261 36.84 8.45 33.30
C ASP A 261 36.94 7.55 34.53
N MET A 262 36.11 7.77 35.56
CA MET A 262 36.08 6.89 36.73
C MET A 262 35.45 5.52 36.41
N ALA A 263 34.43 5.46 35.57
CA ALA A 263 33.85 4.19 35.11
C ALA A 263 34.79 3.41 34.18
N GLY A 264 35.49 4.10 33.27
CA GLY A 264 36.52 3.52 32.41
C GLY A 264 37.72 3.02 33.20
N MET A 265 38.15 3.76 34.23
CA MET A 265 39.22 3.35 35.13
C MET A 265 38.81 2.19 36.05
N MET A 266 37.57 2.16 36.55
CA MET A 266 37.07 1.05 37.39
C MET A 266 36.92 -0.25 36.59
N MET A 267 36.45 -0.17 35.35
CA MET A 267 36.38 -1.32 34.44
C MET A 267 37.79 -1.77 34.01
N GLY A 268 38.70 -0.83 33.73
CA GLY A 268 40.11 -1.13 33.41
C GLY A 268 40.86 -1.79 34.57
N MET A 269 40.55 -1.41 35.82
CA MET A 269 41.18 -1.98 37.01
C MET A 269 40.67 -3.38 37.35
N ASN A 270 39.39 -3.68 37.08
CA ASN A 270 38.88 -5.05 37.17
C ASN A 270 39.47 -5.97 36.10
N LEU A 271 39.59 -5.48 34.86
CA LEU A 271 40.19 -6.25 33.76
C LEU A 271 41.70 -6.48 33.99
N ALA A 272 42.40 -5.48 34.53
CA ALA A 272 43.82 -5.59 34.89
C ALA A 272 44.06 -6.59 36.04
N ASN A 273 43.18 -6.63 37.05
CA ASN A 273 43.26 -7.61 38.13
C ASN A 273 43.06 -9.06 37.63
N GLU A 274 42.19 -9.25 36.64
CA GLU A 274 41.96 -10.57 36.04
C GLU A 274 43.15 -11.01 35.16
N MET A 275 43.76 -10.06 34.44
CA MET A 275 44.97 -10.30 33.64
C MET A 275 46.21 -10.56 34.49
N MET A 276 46.36 -9.86 35.63
CA MET A 276 47.46 -10.06 36.58
C MET A 276 47.35 -11.41 37.31
N LYS A 277 46.13 -11.90 37.56
CA LYS A 277 45.89 -13.26 38.08
C LYS A 277 46.34 -14.34 37.09
N ASN A 278 46.16 -14.11 35.79
CA ASN A 278 46.55 -15.06 34.75
C ASN A 278 48.08 -15.06 34.48
N MET A 279 48.78 -13.98 34.85
CA MET A 279 50.24 -13.88 34.72
C MET A 279 51.01 -14.45 35.93
N ASN A 280 50.35 -14.62 37.09
CA ASN A 280 50.96 -15.20 38.29
C ASN A 280 50.84 -16.74 38.38
N GLN A 281 50.28 -17.40 37.35
CA GLN A 281 50.08 -18.85 37.31
C GLN A 281 50.95 -19.57 36.27
N ASN A 282 52.03 -18.93 35.78
CA ASN A 282 52.93 -19.59 34.84
C ASN A 282 54.41 -19.26 35.12
N GLY A 283 54.90 -19.72 36.26
CA GLY A 283 56.33 -19.71 36.61
C GLY A 283 56.83 -21.13 36.89
N GLY A 284 57.61 -21.70 35.95
CA GLY A 284 58.35 -22.94 36.16
C GLY A 284 59.17 -23.43 34.95
N SER A 285 60.50 -23.30 35.06
CA SER A 285 61.60 -24.06 34.38
C SER A 285 61.73 -23.96 32.84
N SER A 286 62.91 -24.00 32.19
CA SER A 286 64.34 -23.96 32.53
C SER A 286 65.18 -23.94 31.22
N SER A 287 66.39 -23.34 31.25
CA SER A 287 67.61 -23.59 30.41
C SER A 287 67.57 -23.38 28.88
N SER A 288 68.61 -23.03 28.11
CA SER A 288 69.97 -22.44 28.22
C SER A 288 70.48 -22.38 26.75
N GLY A 289 71.18 -21.31 26.30
CA GLY A 289 71.91 -21.36 25.01
C GLY A 289 72.24 -20.00 24.36
N SER A 290 73.53 -19.67 24.35
CA SER A 290 74.24 -18.46 23.85
C SER A 290 74.28 -18.27 22.33
N ASN A 291 74.34 -17.03 21.78
CA ASN A 291 75.57 -16.26 21.43
C ASN A 291 75.24 -14.98 20.59
N THR A 292 76.09 -13.95 20.68
CA THR A 292 76.04 -12.54 20.18
C THR A 292 76.58 -12.35 18.72
N PRO A 293 76.72 -11.14 18.06
CA PRO A 293 76.54 -9.71 18.47
C PRO A 293 75.85 -8.70 17.46
N GLN A 294 75.59 -7.46 17.96
CA GLN A 294 75.19 -6.10 17.41
C GLN A 294 75.63 -5.61 15.99
N PRO A 295 75.35 -4.36 15.49
CA PRO A 295 74.22 -3.36 15.52
C PRO A 295 73.97 -2.75 14.06
N PRO A 296 73.59 -1.46 13.76
CA PRO A 296 72.55 -0.49 14.17
C PRO A 296 71.61 0.02 13.00
N SER A 297 70.66 0.93 13.34
CA SER A 297 70.05 2.04 12.53
C SER A 297 69.13 1.81 11.30
N GLY A 298 67.90 2.34 11.40
CA GLY A 298 67.26 3.29 10.46
C GLY A 298 66.68 2.82 9.11
N GLY A 299 65.40 3.14 8.85
CA GLY A 299 64.91 3.45 7.48
C GLY A 299 63.70 2.65 6.95
N ALA A 300 62.62 3.39 6.70
CA ALA A 300 61.52 3.26 5.74
C ALA A 300 61.31 1.99 4.85
N ALA A 301 60.01 1.69 4.68
CA ALA A 301 59.29 1.23 3.47
C ALA A 301 59.21 -0.28 3.08
N SER A 302 57.95 -0.74 3.05
CA SER A 302 57.31 -1.68 2.10
C SER A 302 57.62 -3.18 2.13
N GLY A 303 56.54 -3.98 2.10
CA GLY A 303 56.46 -5.22 1.31
C GLY A 303 56.66 -6.54 2.09
N GLY A 304 55.57 -7.26 2.35
CA GLY A 304 55.64 -8.66 2.82
C GLY A 304 54.38 -9.15 3.53
N GLY A 305 53.20 -9.00 2.90
CA GLY A 305 51.93 -9.40 3.51
C GLY A 305 51.71 -10.91 3.50
N GLN A 306 51.60 -11.53 4.67
CA GLN A 306 50.93 -12.82 4.80
C GLN A 306 49.46 -12.65 4.40
N LYS A 307 49.00 -13.44 3.42
CA LYS A 307 47.60 -13.48 3.03
C LYS A 307 46.74 -13.88 4.25
N PRO A 308 45.67 -13.13 4.58
CA PRO A 308 44.80 -13.47 5.69
C PRO A 308 44.01 -14.74 5.36
N ASN A 309 43.86 -15.62 6.35
CA ASN A 309 43.12 -16.89 6.25
C ASN A 309 41.60 -16.70 6.06
N PHE A 310 41.08 -15.50 6.33
CA PHE A 310 39.68 -15.13 6.13
C PHE A 310 39.59 -13.72 5.53
N CYS A 311 38.59 -13.50 4.68
CA CYS A 311 38.33 -12.21 4.07
C CYS A 311 37.84 -11.20 5.13
N PRO A 312 38.53 -10.05 5.30
CA PRO A 312 38.17 -9.09 6.34
C PRO A 312 36.85 -8.35 6.07
N ASN A 313 36.34 -8.31 4.83
CA ASN A 313 35.07 -7.65 4.51
C ASN A 313 33.84 -8.54 4.65
N CYS A 314 33.94 -9.84 4.32
CA CYS A 314 32.77 -10.73 4.31
C CYS A 314 32.94 -12.02 5.13
N GLY A 315 34.08 -12.21 5.79
CA GLY A 315 34.35 -13.36 6.66
C GLY A 315 34.54 -14.70 5.92
N THR A 316 34.49 -14.72 4.59
CA THR A 316 34.66 -15.96 3.81
C THR A 316 36.11 -16.46 3.92
N LYS A 317 36.29 -17.77 4.16
CA LYS A 317 37.60 -18.40 4.28
C LYS A 317 38.42 -18.22 2.99
N ASN A 318 39.67 -17.81 3.14
CA ASN A 318 40.58 -17.65 2.03
C ASN A 318 41.40 -18.94 1.84
N GLU A 319 41.23 -19.59 0.70
CA GLU A 319 41.97 -20.80 0.33
C GLU A 319 43.25 -20.47 -0.45
N GLY A 320 43.90 -19.34 -0.12
CA GLY A 320 45.15 -18.91 -0.73
C GLY A 320 45.02 -18.02 -1.98
N ALA A 321 43.81 -17.63 -2.36
CA ALA A 321 43.54 -16.75 -3.49
C ALA A 321 43.96 -15.29 -3.20
N ASN A 322 44.31 -14.54 -4.28
CA ASN A 322 44.64 -13.11 -4.19
C ASN A 322 43.39 -12.23 -4.02
N PHE A 323 42.22 -12.75 -4.39
CA PHE A 323 40.94 -12.07 -4.28
C PHE A 323 39.91 -12.99 -3.63
N CYS A 324 39.02 -12.41 -2.82
CA CYS A 324 37.94 -13.15 -2.18
C CYS A 324 36.95 -13.65 -3.24
N PRO A 325 36.63 -14.96 -3.29
CA PRO A 325 35.72 -15.51 -4.29
C PRO A 325 34.26 -15.05 -4.12
N ASN A 326 33.88 -14.54 -2.95
CA ASN A 326 32.52 -14.13 -2.65
C ASN A 326 32.28 -12.63 -2.90
N CYS A 327 33.22 -11.76 -2.51
CA CYS A 327 33.04 -10.31 -2.60
C CYS A 327 34.09 -9.57 -3.45
N GLY A 328 35.05 -10.28 -4.03
CA GLY A 328 36.07 -9.71 -4.91
C GLY A 328 37.16 -8.86 -4.23
N GLN A 329 37.16 -8.77 -2.89
CA GLN A 329 38.17 -7.98 -2.18
C GLN A 329 39.58 -8.58 -2.33
N LYS A 330 40.59 -7.74 -2.57
CA LYS A 330 41.99 -8.17 -2.64
C LYS A 330 42.52 -8.57 -1.25
N LEU A 331 43.05 -9.78 -1.13
CA LEU A 331 43.57 -10.39 0.11
C LEU A 331 45.10 -10.50 0.11
N GLY A 332 45.76 -10.30 -1.04
CA GLY A 332 47.21 -10.27 -1.20
C GLY A 332 47.59 -9.68 -2.55
#